data_AF-A0A350BXH3-F1
#
_entry.id   AF-A0A350BXH3-F1
#
_cell.length_a   1.000
_cell.length_b   1.000
_cell.length_c   1.000
_cell.angle_alpha   90.00
_cell.angle_beta   90.00
_cell.angle_gamma   90.00
#
_symmetry.space_group_name_H-M   'P 1'
#
loop_
_entity.id
_entity.type
_entity.pdbx_description
1 polymer ?
#
loop_
_entity_poly.entity_id
_entity_poly.type
_entity_poly.pdbx_seq_one_letter_code
_entity_poly.pdbx_strand_id
1 'polypeptide(L)'
;MKRGIAAFAVFLSVSLLSACNSAGILGIEEKKSENAVESTVESTVESTADRSDTSTAESVEEVVVEEKIPELKNGETWTVDGQWSMTILGASMTEERNEFSDLNPAVIYVVDYTYTNLGYEDTILDGLYVTLDQEILDSTGAEGCFYPGLISNLPENVPVGATCRAQAWIGVENPGTFKINMSMYDVKMNQHQASFTVDPDAEHVEMAVPTVENDTAGTLGIGEPWTVDGQWALTITGVRPTDERNEFEYRNPAAVYVVDYEYTNLGYQEEASDMSGDSEDVGLFMTVDSQIVDSAGLMGYSYAGTVESSPEIIPVGETCHAQECIGVENPGDFRLTVSMYDTTGTKQRQTFLVKVG
;
A
#
# COMPACT_ATOMS: atom_id res chain seq x y z
N MET A 1 -15.18 -43.72 -21.90
CA MET A 1 -15.38 -42.98 -20.64
C MET A 1 -14.04 -42.83 -19.95
N LYS A 2 -13.40 -41.67 -20.11
CA LYS A 2 -12.23 -41.24 -19.34
C LYS A 2 -12.55 -39.81 -18.90
N ARG A 3 -12.62 -39.59 -17.58
CA ARG A 3 -12.82 -38.28 -16.97
C ARG A 3 -11.43 -37.63 -16.87
N GLY A 4 -11.26 -36.48 -17.52
CA GLY A 4 -10.08 -35.63 -17.37
C GLY A 4 -10.21 -34.82 -16.08
N ILE A 5 -9.15 -34.84 -15.27
CA ILE A 5 -8.98 -34.02 -14.08
C ILE A 5 -8.45 -32.67 -14.56
N ALA A 6 -9.18 -31.59 -14.28
CA ALA A 6 -8.68 -30.23 -14.50
C ALA A 6 -7.73 -29.88 -13.36
N ALA A 7 -6.50 -29.52 -13.71
CA ALA A 7 -5.49 -29.03 -12.78
C ALA A 7 -5.76 -27.54 -12.50
N PHE A 8 -6.00 -27.21 -11.24
CA PHE A 8 -6.01 -25.83 -10.73
C PHE A 8 -4.55 -25.40 -10.52
N ALA A 9 -4.10 -24.37 -11.23
CA ALA A 9 -2.81 -23.74 -10.99
C ALA A 9 -2.99 -22.65 -9.93
N VAL A 10 -2.39 -22.85 -8.76
CA VAL A 10 -2.26 -21.83 -7.71
C VAL A 10 -0.98 -21.06 -8.01
N PHE A 11 -1.11 -19.77 -8.33
CA PHE A 11 0.04 -18.86 -8.42
C PHE A 11 0.49 -18.49 -7.01
N LEU A 12 1.64 -19.02 -6.60
CA LEU A 12 2.33 -18.67 -5.37
C LEU A 12 3.17 -17.40 -5.64
N SER A 13 2.78 -16.27 -5.07
CA SER A 13 3.58 -15.04 -5.09
C SER A 13 4.85 -15.25 -4.26
N VAL A 14 6.01 -15.19 -4.91
CA VAL A 14 7.31 -15.29 -4.24
C VAL A 14 7.66 -13.93 -3.65
N SER A 15 7.48 -13.77 -2.34
CA SER A 15 8.05 -12.64 -1.60
C SER A 15 9.52 -12.95 -1.27
N LEU A 16 10.42 -12.06 -1.69
CA LEU A 16 11.84 -12.14 -1.37
C LEU A 16 12.04 -12.02 0.15
N LEU A 17 12.48 -13.11 0.79
CA LEU A 17 12.98 -13.07 2.16
C LEU A 17 14.26 -12.23 2.22
N SER A 18 14.23 -11.12 2.95
CA SER A 18 15.44 -10.50 3.47
C SER A 18 15.89 -11.28 4.71
N ALA A 19 16.99 -12.01 4.60
CA ALA A 19 17.56 -12.76 5.71
C ALA A 19 18.33 -11.81 6.64
N CYS A 20 17.93 -11.71 7.92
CA CYS A 20 18.79 -11.19 8.98
C CYS A 20 19.95 -12.16 9.20
N ASN A 21 21.14 -11.83 8.72
CA ASN A 21 22.37 -12.53 9.11
C ASN A 21 22.98 -11.87 10.34
N SER A 22 22.83 -12.51 11.49
CA SER A 22 23.60 -12.25 12.70
C SER A 22 25.09 -12.58 12.50
N ALA A 23 25.95 -11.65 12.88
CA ALA A 23 27.40 -11.75 12.82
C ALA A 23 27.96 -12.94 13.63
N GLY A 24 28.73 -13.80 12.97
CA GLY A 24 29.58 -14.81 13.58
C GLY A 24 31.03 -14.62 13.15
N ILE A 25 31.89 -14.22 14.08
CA ILE A 25 33.33 -14.13 13.92
C ILE A 25 33.91 -15.54 13.79
N LEU A 26 34.60 -15.84 12.68
CA LEU A 26 35.70 -16.81 12.60
C LEU A 26 36.60 -16.41 11.42
N GLY A 27 37.87 -16.11 11.71
CA GLY A 27 38.86 -15.73 10.71
C GLY A 27 39.41 -16.91 9.90
N ILE A 28 40.04 -16.60 8.76
CA ILE A 28 41.35 -17.09 8.29
C ILE A 28 41.74 -16.33 7.00
N GLU A 29 42.91 -15.69 7.09
CA GLU A 29 43.99 -15.35 6.16
C GLU A 29 43.79 -15.01 4.66
N GLU A 30 44.62 -14.03 4.29
CA GLU A 30 44.87 -13.38 2.99
C GLU A 30 45.15 -14.33 1.81
N LYS A 31 44.79 -13.85 0.61
CA LYS A 31 45.75 -13.78 -0.50
C LYS A 31 45.49 -12.59 -1.45
N LYS A 32 46.58 -11.86 -1.63
CA LYS A 32 46.85 -10.61 -2.36
C LYS A 32 46.85 -10.79 -3.90
N SER A 33 46.42 -9.76 -4.64
CA SER A 33 47.09 -9.35 -5.88
C SER A 33 46.87 -7.86 -6.21
N GLU A 34 47.97 -7.19 -6.54
CA GLU A 34 48.20 -5.74 -6.74
C GLU A 34 47.80 -5.21 -8.12
N ASN A 35 47.38 -3.94 -8.21
CA ASN A 35 48.07 -2.83 -8.90
C ASN A 35 47.15 -1.57 -8.83
N ALA A 36 47.50 -0.54 -8.05
CA ALA A 36 48.34 0.61 -8.42
C ALA A 36 47.65 1.58 -9.42
N VAL A 37 47.36 2.81 -9.02
CA VAL A 37 48.29 3.96 -9.12
C VAL A 37 47.73 5.15 -8.30
N GLU A 38 48.69 5.80 -7.67
CA GLU A 38 48.75 6.83 -6.63
C GLU A 38 48.68 8.26 -7.20
N SER A 39 48.25 9.24 -6.39
CA SER A 39 49.00 10.51 -6.27
C SER A 39 48.48 11.36 -5.10
N THR A 40 49.37 11.52 -4.12
CA THR A 40 49.28 12.28 -2.88
C THR A 40 49.99 13.62 -3.07
N VAL A 41 49.53 14.74 -2.48
CA VAL A 41 50.44 15.85 -2.12
C VAL A 41 50.00 16.51 -0.80
N GLU A 42 50.91 16.44 0.17
CA GLU A 42 50.94 17.10 1.48
C GLU A 42 51.25 18.60 1.41
N SER A 43 50.94 19.28 2.53
CA SER A 43 51.16 20.71 2.79
C SER A 43 52.63 21.09 3.04
N THR A 44 52.99 22.34 2.73
CA THR A 44 54.03 23.09 3.49
C THR A 44 53.74 24.59 3.46
N VAL A 45 53.96 25.24 4.61
CA VAL A 45 53.71 26.65 4.93
C VAL A 45 55.03 27.44 4.86
N GLU A 46 55.06 28.62 4.20
CA GLU A 46 55.74 29.81 4.75
C GLU A 46 55.40 31.11 3.98
N SER A 47 55.50 32.21 4.73
CA SER A 47 54.80 33.50 4.63
C SER A 47 55.52 34.62 3.86
N THR A 48 54.77 35.52 3.21
CA THR A 48 55.04 36.97 3.20
C THR A 48 53.77 37.78 2.89
N ALA A 49 53.59 38.89 3.61
CA ALA A 49 52.44 39.79 3.61
C ALA A 49 52.26 40.61 2.33
N ASP A 50 51.00 40.79 1.89
CA ASP A 50 50.48 42.08 1.42
C ASP A 50 48.94 42.11 1.52
N ARG A 51 48.39 43.31 1.37
CA ARG A 51 47.28 43.94 2.06
C ARG A 51 45.94 43.88 1.29
N SER A 52 44.85 43.89 2.07
CA SER A 52 43.46 44.32 1.75
C SER A 52 42.74 43.71 0.54
N ASP A 53 41.67 42.94 0.79
CA ASP A 53 40.31 43.46 0.59
C ASP A 53 39.22 42.51 1.13
N THR A 54 38.12 43.14 1.51
CA THR A 54 36.97 42.65 2.26
C THR A 54 36.11 41.67 1.46
N SER A 55 35.79 40.51 2.04
CA SER A 55 34.60 39.72 1.70
C SER A 55 34.18 38.94 2.94
N THR A 56 33.15 39.45 3.59
CA THR A 56 32.47 38.79 4.72
C THR A 56 31.71 37.59 4.15
N ALA A 57 32.29 36.40 4.27
CA ALA A 57 31.56 35.16 4.06
C ALA A 57 30.65 34.97 5.28
N GLU A 58 29.36 35.24 5.11
CA GLU A 58 28.33 34.76 6.02
C GLU A 58 28.34 33.24 5.95
N SER A 59 28.87 32.61 6.99
CA SER A 59 28.59 31.21 7.29
C SER A 59 27.10 31.10 7.60
N VAL A 60 26.34 30.60 6.63
CA VAL A 60 24.99 30.08 6.90
C VAL A 60 25.21 28.83 7.74
N GLU A 61 25.12 28.97 9.06
CA GLU A 61 24.87 27.83 9.93
C GLU A 61 23.51 27.27 9.54
N GLU A 62 23.52 26.12 8.89
CA GLU A 62 22.34 25.29 8.69
C GLU A 62 21.89 24.86 10.09
N VAL A 63 20.88 25.55 10.62
CA VAL A 63 20.22 25.17 11.86
C VAL A 63 19.47 23.89 11.57
N VAL A 64 20.10 22.74 11.83
CA VAL A 64 19.41 21.45 11.93
C VAL A 64 18.49 21.57 13.14
N VAL A 65 17.24 21.92 12.90
CA VAL A 65 16.19 21.78 13.90
C VAL A 65 15.98 20.28 14.03
N GLU A 66 16.53 19.66 15.08
CA GLU A 66 16.14 18.31 15.47
C GLU A 66 14.66 18.36 15.82
N GLU A 67 13.82 17.97 14.86
CA GLU A 67 12.38 17.90 15.06
C GLU A 67 12.10 16.79 16.07
N LYS A 68 11.43 17.14 17.16
CA LYS A 68 11.13 16.20 18.24
C LYS A 68 10.19 15.12 17.68
N ILE A 69 10.65 13.87 17.66
CA ILE A 69 9.83 12.73 17.28
C ILE A 69 8.61 12.66 18.24
N PRO A 70 7.37 12.68 17.73
CA PRO A 70 6.18 12.54 18.56
C PRO A 70 6.13 11.13 19.17
N GLU A 71 5.86 11.08 20.47
CA GLU A 71 5.56 9.85 21.21
C GLU A 71 4.05 9.77 21.43
N LEU A 72 3.43 8.73 20.90
CA LEU A 72 1.98 8.56 20.81
C LEU A 72 1.55 7.26 21.51
N LYS A 73 0.31 7.19 21.97
CA LYS A 73 -0.31 5.99 22.54
C LYS A 73 -1.48 5.50 21.68
N ASN A 74 -2.09 4.37 22.05
CA ASN A 74 -3.34 3.89 21.43
C ASN A 74 -4.37 5.04 21.36
N GLY A 75 -4.99 5.21 20.20
CA GLY A 75 -5.98 6.25 19.91
C GLY A 75 -5.41 7.63 19.62
N GLU A 76 -4.12 7.89 19.85
CA GLU A 76 -3.49 9.15 19.44
C GLU A 76 -3.07 9.07 17.98
N THR A 77 -3.26 10.18 17.25
CA THR A 77 -3.04 10.24 15.80
C THR A 77 -1.73 10.93 15.49
N TRP A 78 -0.91 10.29 14.66
CA TRP A 78 0.19 10.94 13.97
C TRP A 78 -0.34 11.59 12.71
N THR A 79 -0.18 12.92 12.58
CA THR A 79 -0.58 13.66 11.39
C THR A 79 0.63 14.36 10.79
N VAL A 80 0.80 14.18 9.48
CA VAL A 80 1.72 14.96 8.66
C VAL A 80 0.87 15.80 7.71
N ASP A 81 0.85 17.11 7.93
CA ASP A 81 -0.07 18.04 7.27
C ASP A 81 -0.01 17.93 5.75
N GLY A 82 -1.18 17.73 5.13
CA GLY A 82 -1.32 17.59 3.68
C GLY A 82 -0.76 16.29 3.10
N GLN A 83 -0.28 15.37 3.93
CA GLN A 83 0.27 14.09 3.48
C GLN A 83 -0.60 12.92 3.98
N TRP A 84 -0.59 12.66 5.28
CA TRP A 84 -1.29 11.52 5.85
C TRP A 84 -1.61 11.70 7.33
N SER A 85 -2.51 10.86 7.83
CA SER A 85 -2.63 10.61 9.26
C SER A 85 -2.70 9.11 9.54
N MET A 86 -2.22 8.68 10.72
CA MET A 86 -2.24 7.28 11.16
C MET A 86 -2.56 7.19 12.65
N THR A 87 -3.38 6.21 13.04
CA THR A 87 -3.73 5.94 14.44
C THR A 87 -3.63 4.45 14.72
N ILE A 88 -2.93 4.06 15.79
CA ILE A 88 -3.05 2.70 16.34
C ILE A 88 -4.30 2.66 17.21
N LEU A 89 -5.30 1.86 16.83
CA LEU A 89 -6.58 1.77 17.55
C LEU A 89 -6.46 0.90 18.81
N GLY A 90 -5.69 -0.18 18.71
CA GLY A 90 -5.53 -1.14 19.80
C GLY A 90 -4.71 -2.35 19.38
N ALA A 91 -4.42 -3.21 20.35
CA ALA A 91 -3.78 -4.48 20.11
C ALA A 91 -4.41 -5.57 20.99
N SER A 92 -4.53 -6.78 20.46
CA SER A 92 -5.07 -7.93 21.19
C SER A 92 -4.14 -9.13 21.05
N MET A 93 -3.98 -9.92 22.12
CA MET A 93 -3.15 -11.12 22.08
C MET A 93 -3.84 -12.22 21.29
N THR A 94 -3.08 -12.97 20.48
CA THR A 94 -3.54 -14.19 19.82
C THR A 94 -2.67 -15.41 20.16
N GLU A 95 -3.34 -16.55 20.35
CA GLU A 95 -2.69 -17.86 20.47
C GLU A 95 -2.45 -18.52 19.11
N GLU A 96 -3.04 -17.97 18.04
CA GLU A 96 -2.87 -18.51 16.68
C GLU A 96 -1.41 -18.40 16.23
N ARG A 97 -0.98 -19.41 15.46
CA ARG A 97 0.38 -19.51 14.94
C ARG A 97 0.31 -19.96 13.48
N ASN A 98 1.12 -19.33 12.64
CA ASN A 98 1.31 -19.74 11.26
C ASN A 98 2.27 -20.93 11.20
N GLU A 99 1.76 -22.11 10.84
CA GLU A 99 2.54 -23.35 10.73
C GLU A 99 3.60 -23.32 9.61
N PHE A 100 3.50 -22.37 8.68
CA PHE A 100 4.45 -22.17 7.59
C PHE A 100 5.54 -21.15 7.92
N SER A 101 5.50 -20.53 9.10
CA SER A 101 6.51 -19.56 9.55
C SER A 101 7.55 -20.21 10.45
N ASP A 102 8.82 -19.86 10.22
CA ASP A 102 9.93 -20.21 11.13
C ASP A 102 10.03 -19.24 12.34
N LEU A 103 9.22 -18.16 12.36
CA LEU A 103 9.17 -17.22 13.48
C LEU A 103 8.44 -17.85 14.66
N ASN A 104 9.05 -17.79 15.85
CA ASN A 104 8.48 -18.33 17.08
C ASN A 104 8.61 -17.35 18.25
N PRO A 105 7.98 -16.16 18.15
CA PRO A 105 7.95 -15.19 19.24
C PRO A 105 7.20 -15.76 20.44
N ALA A 106 7.57 -15.33 21.66
CA ALA A 106 6.88 -15.74 22.87
C ALA A 106 5.38 -15.37 22.86
N VAL A 107 5.06 -14.16 22.39
CA VAL A 107 3.68 -13.65 22.27
C VAL A 107 3.48 -12.97 20.93
N ILE A 108 2.24 -13.03 20.44
CA ILE A 108 1.81 -12.34 19.22
C ILE A 108 0.63 -11.45 19.56
N TYR A 109 0.71 -10.19 19.11
CA TYR A 109 -0.39 -9.25 19.16
C TYR A 109 -0.91 -8.97 17.75
N VAL A 110 -2.23 -8.95 17.60
CA VAL A 110 -2.91 -8.39 16.43
C VAL A 110 -3.15 -6.92 16.72
N VAL A 111 -2.51 -6.05 15.95
CA VAL A 111 -2.61 -4.60 16.06
C VAL A 111 -3.59 -4.08 15.01
N ASP A 112 -4.67 -3.45 15.47
CA ASP A 112 -5.62 -2.73 14.62
C ASP A 112 -5.19 -1.27 14.50
N TYR A 113 -5.14 -0.76 13.27
CA TYR A 113 -4.76 0.62 13.00
C TYR A 113 -5.50 1.17 11.79
N THR A 114 -5.47 2.50 11.65
CA THR A 114 -6.03 3.21 10.51
C THR A 114 -5.04 4.20 9.96
N TYR A 115 -5.17 4.48 8.67
CA TYR A 115 -4.46 5.57 8.04
C TYR A 115 -5.30 6.23 6.96
N THR A 116 -5.19 7.55 6.86
CA THR A 116 -5.92 8.38 5.91
C THR A 116 -4.94 9.09 5.00
N ASN A 117 -5.22 9.06 3.70
CA ASN A 117 -4.49 9.87 2.74
C ASN A 117 -5.05 11.31 2.75
N LEU A 118 -4.28 12.27 3.26
CA LEU A 118 -4.68 13.67 3.34
C LEU A 118 -4.25 14.50 2.11
N GLY A 119 -3.45 13.92 1.22
CA GLY A 119 -2.88 14.61 0.06
C GLY A 119 -1.58 14.00 -0.48
N TYR A 120 -1.17 12.82 0.01
CA TYR A 120 -0.05 12.06 -0.54
C TYR A 120 -0.39 11.52 -1.94
N GLU A 121 0.41 11.92 -2.92
CA GLU A 121 0.30 11.49 -4.31
C GLU A 121 1.65 11.02 -4.83
N ASP A 122 1.78 9.72 -5.09
CA ASP A 122 2.99 9.15 -5.68
C ASP A 122 2.80 8.89 -7.19
N THR A 123 3.92 8.87 -7.91
CA THR A 123 3.92 8.60 -9.37
C THR A 123 3.87 7.11 -9.69
N ILE A 124 4.28 6.25 -8.76
CA ILE A 124 4.35 4.81 -8.91
C ILE A 124 3.09 4.18 -8.27
N LEU A 125 2.82 4.49 -6.99
CA LEU A 125 1.70 3.95 -6.23
C LEU A 125 0.41 4.73 -6.47
N ASP A 126 -0.73 4.04 -6.48
CA ASP A 126 -2.07 4.64 -6.63
C ASP A 126 -2.62 5.27 -5.36
N GLY A 127 -1.78 5.52 -4.36
CA GLY A 127 -2.22 6.13 -3.11
C GLY A 127 -1.22 5.95 -2.01
N LEU A 128 -1.65 6.30 -0.80
CA LEU A 128 -0.90 6.07 0.42
C LEU A 128 -0.99 4.59 0.81
N TYR A 129 0.13 3.97 1.11
CA TYR A 129 0.20 2.59 1.61
C TYR A 129 1.04 2.57 2.88
N VAL A 130 0.48 2.05 3.98
CA VAL A 130 1.14 2.07 5.30
C VAL A 130 1.11 0.69 5.94
N THR A 131 2.27 0.20 6.35
CA THR A 131 2.48 -1.06 7.08
C THR A 131 3.23 -0.81 8.38
N LEU A 132 3.07 -1.71 9.35
CA LEU A 132 3.75 -1.64 10.66
C LEU A 132 4.99 -2.56 10.73
N ASP A 133 5.61 -2.86 9.60
CA ASP A 133 6.76 -3.77 9.47
C ASP A 133 8.12 -3.08 9.66
N GLN A 134 8.12 -1.96 10.39
CA GLN A 134 9.33 -1.17 10.68
C GLN A 134 9.96 -1.58 12.02
N GLU A 135 10.52 -0.63 12.76
CA GLU A 135 11.22 -0.92 14.01
C GLU A 135 10.20 -1.17 15.14
N ILE A 136 10.24 -2.39 15.68
CA ILE A 136 9.39 -2.84 16.78
C ILE A 136 10.29 -3.15 17.97
N LEU A 137 9.98 -2.60 19.14
CA LEU A 137 10.73 -2.83 20.37
C LEU A 137 9.78 -3.30 21.47
N ASP A 138 10.05 -4.44 22.08
CA ASP A 138 9.24 -4.97 23.17
C ASP A 138 9.39 -4.18 24.48
N SER A 139 8.72 -4.65 25.55
CA SER A 139 8.70 -3.97 26.85
C SER A 139 10.08 -3.82 27.52
N THR A 140 11.07 -4.58 27.06
CA THR A 140 12.47 -4.50 27.53
C THR A 140 13.38 -3.75 26.57
N GLY A 141 12.87 -3.34 25.41
CA GLY A 141 13.62 -2.75 24.32
C GLY A 141 14.30 -3.77 23.40
N ALA A 142 13.94 -5.05 23.49
CA ALA A 142 14.41 -6.06 22.53
C ALA A 142 13.61 -5.96 21.22
N GLU A 143 14.24 -6.26 20.09
CA GLU A 143 13.59 -6.20 18.79
C GLU A 143 12.44 -7.22 18.70
N GLY A 144 11.27 -6.74 18.31
CA GLY A 144 10.14 -7.57 17.90
C GLY A 144 10.19 -7.89 16.41
N CYS A 145 9.13 -8.50 15.89
CA CYS A 145 9.03 -8.82 14.48
C CYS A 145 7.61 -8.62 13.94
N PHE A 146 7.53 -8.31 12.64
CA PHE A 146 6.30 -8.50 11.88
C PHE A 146 6.08 -10.00 11.69
N TYR A 147 4.95 -10.51 12.18
CA TYR A 147 4.59 -11.92 12.13
C TYR A 147 3.63 -12.17 10.96
N PRO A 148 3.86 -13.17 10.10
CA PRO A 148 2.98 -13.47 8.96
C PRO A 148 1.72 -14.20 9.43
N GLY A 149 0.78 -13.47 10.02
CA GLY A 149 -0.52 -13.97 10.43
C GLY A 149 -1.59 -13.89 9.36
N LEU A 150 -2.75 -14.49 9.63
CA LEU A 150 -3.95 -14.30 8.82
C LEU A 150 -4.65 -13.01 9.31
N ILE A 151 -4.62 -11.97 8.48
CA ILE A 151 -5.29 -10.69 8.76
C ILE A 151 -6.57 -10.56 7.94
N SER A 152 -7.63 -10.08 8.58
CA SER A 152 -8.89 -9.78 7.89
C SER A 152 -8.76 -8.48 7.11
N ASN A 153 -8.17 -7.44 7.72
CA ASN A 153 -8.04 -6.13 7.11
C ASN A 153 -6.61 -5.92 6.59
N LEU A 154 -6.44 -5.98 5.27
CA LEU A 154 -5.15 -5.76 4.62
C LEU A 154 -4.89 -4.26 4.46
N PRO A 155 -3.63 -3.81 4.56
CA PRO A 155 -3.24 -2.51 4.03
C PRO A 155 -3.50 -2.45 2.52
N GLU A 156 -3.99 -1.31 2.05
CA GLU A 156 -4.32 -1.06 0.65
C GLU A 156 -3.81 0.32 0.20
N ASN A 157 -3.74 0.55 -1.12
CA ASN A 157 -3.37 1.86 -1.66
C ASN A 157 -4.54 2.83 -1.54
N VAL A 158 -4.45 3.77 -0.63
CA VAL A 158 -5.55 4.67 -0.25
C VAL A 158 -5.51 5.95 -1.10
N PRO A 159 -6.55 6.24 -1.89
CA PRO A 159 -6.62 7.48 -2.64
C PRO A 159 -6.80 8.68 -1.71
N VAL A 160 -6.42 9.87 -2.17
CA VAL A 160 -6.57 11.12 -1.41
C VAL A 160 -8.04 11.28 -0.97
N GLY A 161 -8.22 11.55 0.32
CA GLY A 161 -9.53 11.73 0.94
C GLY A 161 -10.18 10.46 1.49
N ALA A 162 -9.54 9.29 1.35
CA ALA A 162 -10.01 8.04 1.90
C ALA A 162 -9.19 7.57 3.11
N THR A 163 -9.76 6.62 3.86
CA THR A 163 -9.17 5.98 5.03
C THR A 163 -9.18 4.47 4.89
N CYS A 164 -8.05 3.82 5.17
CA CYS A 164 -7.97 2.37 5.31
C CYS A 164 -7.98 1.98 6.78
N ARG A 165 -8.69 0.89 7.09
CA ARG A 165 -8.53 0.12 8.33
C ARG A 165 -7.67 -1.09 7.99
N ALA A 166 -6.62 -1.32 8.76
CA ALA A 166 -5.67 -2.39 8.52
C ALA A 166 -5.28 -3.11 9.82
N GLN A 167 -4.70 -4.29 9.66
CA GLN A 167 -4.19 -5.12 10.74
C GLN A 167 -2.74 -5.53 10.47
N ALA A 168 -1.98 -5.68 11.56
CA ALA A 168 -0.64 -6.26 11.52
C ALA A 168 -0.47 -7.21 12.71
N TRP A 169 0.16 -8.36 12.49
CA TRP A 169 0.53 -9.25 13.59
C TRP A 169 1.96 -8.96 13.99
N ILE A 170 2.18 -8.74 15.29
CA ILE A 170 3.46 -8.33 15.85
C ILE A 170 3.89 -9.36 16.88
N GLY A 171 5.03 -10.00 16.64
CA GLY A 171 5.68 -10.93 17.55
C GLY A 171 6.64 -10.23 18.49
N VAL A 172 6.58 -10.55 19.78
CA VAL A 172 7.53 -10.06 20.79
C VAL A 172 7.97 -11.19 21.74
N GLU A 173 9.16 -11.05 22.31
CA GLU A 173 9.69 -12.01 23.30
C GLU A 173 9.24 -11.68 24.74
N ASN A 174 9.12 -10.39 25.07
CA ASN A 174 8.65 -9.95 26.38
C ASN A 174 7.23 -9.36 26.27
N PRO A 175 6.22 -10.00 26.88
CA PRO A 175 4.84 -9.51 26.86
C PRO A 175 4.67 -8.12 27.50
N GLY A 176 3.49 -7.53 27.31
CA GLY A 176 3.16 -6.17 27.74
C GLY A 176 3.35 -5.12 26.64
N THR A 177 3.40 -3.86 27.08
CA THR A 177 3.53 -2.69 26.21
C THR A 177 4.78 -2.75 25.34
N PHE A 178 4.65 -2.41 24.07
CA PHE A 178 5.75 -2.38 23.11
C PHE A 178 5.72 -1.07 22.32
N LYS A 179 6.77 -0.80 21.55
CA LYS A 179 6.89 0.37 20.68
C LYS A 179 6.90 -0.04 19.22
N ILE A 180 6.25 0.78 18.40
CA ILE A 180 6.37 0.77 16.94
C ILE A 180 6.90 2.14 16.52
N ASN A 181 8.10 2.17 15.96
CA ASN A 181 8.71 3.39 15.44
C ASN A 181 8.53 3.42 13.93
N MET A 182 7.83 4.45 13.47
CA MET A 182 7.49 4.68 12.08
C MET A 182 8.47 5.68 11.46
N SER A 183 8.88 5.42 10.23
CA SER A 183 9.65 6.33 9.39
C SER A 183 9.13 6.27 7.96
N MET A 184 8.51 7.36 7.50
CA MET A 184 7.91 7.47 6.17
C MET A 184 8.46 8.69 5.43
N TYR A 185 8.45 8.63 4.10
CA TYR A 185 8.89 9.74 3.25
C TYR A 185 7.71 10.35 2.53
N ASP A 186 7.67 11.67 2.47
CA ASP A 186 6.76 12.35 1.56
C ASP A 186 7.29 12.34 0.12
N VAL A 187 6.48 12.86 -0.81
CA VAL A 187 6.79 12.94 -2.25
C VAL A 187 8.00 13.82 -2.58
N LYS A 188 8.44 14.65 -1.63
CA LYS A 188 9.65 15.49 -1.73
C LYS A 188 10.86 14.83 -1.06
N MET A 189 10.72 13.57 -0.63
CA MET A 189 11.72 12.80 0.08
C MET A 189 12.09 13.37 1.45
N ASN A 190 11.20 14.16 2.07
CA ASN A 190 11.38 14.53 3.48
C ASN A 190 10.97 13.34 4.35
N GLN A 191 11.83 12.98 5.29
CA GLN A 191 11.56 11.92 6.26
C GLN A 191 10.71 12.47 7.40
N HIS A 192 9.66 11.74 7.75
CA HIS A 192 8.80 12.02 8.90
C HIS A 192 8.79 10.79 9.81
N GLN A 193 8.82 11.01 11.12
CA GLN A 193 8.91 9.93 12.10
C GLN A 193 7.85 10.07 13.20
N ALA A 194 7.47 8.93 13.80
CA ALA A 194 6.65 8.87 15.01
C ALA A 194 6.95 7.59 15.80
N SER A 195 6.76 7.62 17.12
CA SER A 195 6.91 6.45 18.00
C SER A 195 5.59 6.17 18.70
N PHE A 196 4.97 5.02 18.44
CA PHE A 196 3.75 4.58 19.11
C PHE A 196 4.10 3.61 20.23
N THR A 197 3.70 3.95 21.45
CA THR A 197 3.67 3.04 22.60
C THR A 197 2.32 2.31 22.59
N VAL A 198 2.34 1.04 22.23
CA VAL A 198 1.15 0.19 22.10
C VAL A 198 0.95 -0.60 23.38
N ASP A 199 -0.16 -0.32 24.06
CA ASP A 199 -0.59 -1.05 25.25
C ASP A 199 -1.66 -2.09 24.86
N PRO A 200 -1.37 -3.40 24.88
CA PRO A 200 -2.35 -4.43 24.54
C PRO A 200 -3.45 -4.61 25.59
N ASP A 201 -3.28 -4.05 26.80
CA ASP A 201 -4.30 -4.08 27.86
C ASP A 201 -5.21 -2.84 27.80
N ALA A 202 -4.90 -1.85 26.96
CA ALA A 202 -5.76 -0.69 26.75
C ALA A 202 -7.00 -1.07 25.93
N GLU A 203 -8.12 -0.39 26.20
CA GLU A 203 -9.33 -0.56 25.40
C GLU A 203 -9.07 -0.19 23.93
N HIS A 204 -9.64 -0.98 23.02
CA HIS A 204 -9.60 -0.64 21.60
C HIS A 204 -10.41 0.63 21.39
N VAL A 205 -9.77 1.60 20.76
CA VAL A 205 -10.36 2.90 20.49
C VAL A 205 -11.22 2.79 19.23
N GLU A 206 -12.44 3.33 19.30
CA GLU A 206 -13.30 3.48 18.14
C GLU A 206 -12.60 4.30 17.06
N MET A 207 -12.68 3.83 15.82
CA MET A 207 -12.09 4.53 14.68
C MET A 207 -12.76 5.87 14.48
N ALA A 208 -11.97 6.94 14.46
CA ALA A 208 -12.36 8.22 13.91
C ALA A 208 -11.97 8.28 12.43
N VAL A 209 -12.96 8.38 11.54
CA VAL A 209 -12.70 8.68 10.13
C VAL A 209 -12.67 10.19 9.98
N PRO A 210 -11.51 10.80 9.64
CA PRO A 210 -11.46 12.24 9.45
C PRO A 210 -12.35 12.61 8.26
N THR A 211 -13.13 13.68 8.42
CA THR A 211 -13.89 14.25 7.30
C THR A 211 -12.91 14.94 6.37
N VAL A 212 -12.59 14.30 5.24
CA VAL A 212 -11.88 14.95 4.14
C VAL A 212 -12.91 15.38 3.11
N GLU A 213 -12.87 16.65 2.70
CA GLU A 213 -13.72 17.10 1.59
C GLU A 213 -13.34 16.33 0.33
N ASN A 214 -14.23 15.45 -0.08
CA ASN A 214 -14.07 14.67 -1.29
C ASN A 214 -14.54 15.50 -2.49
N ASP A 215 -13.61 15.88 -3.36
CA ASP A 215 -13.97 16.53 -4.62
C ASP A 215 -14.70 15.52 -5.52
N THR A 216 -15.95 15.84 -5.85
CA THR A 216 -16.76 15.08 -6.81
C THR A 216 -16.66 15.66 -8.23
N ALA A 217 -15.91 16.74 -8.43
CA ALA A 217 -15.69 17.28 -9.76
C ALA A 217 -15.00 16.23 -10.65
N GLY A 218 -15.52 16.08 -11.86
CA GLY A 218 -14.98 15.13 -12.84
C GLY A 218 -15.30 13.66 -12.57
N THR A 219 -16.09 13.31 -11.54
CA THR A 219 -16.57 11.92 -11.39
C THR A 219 -17.66 11.59 -12.41
N LEU A 220 -17.66 10.35 -12.90
CA LEU A 220 -18.69 9.83 -13.81
C LEU A 220 -19.75 9.03 -13.05
N GLY A 221 -21.00 9.10 -13.49
CA GLY A 221 -22.09 8.28 -12.98
C GLY A 221 -22.24 6.94 -13.70
N ILE A 222 -23.19 6.13 -13.23
CA ILE A 222 -23.64 4.93 -13.95
C ILE A 222 -24.18 5.33 -15.33
N GLY A 223 -23.72 4.64 -16.37
CA GLY A 223 -24.08 4.87 -17.78
C GLY A 223 -23.25 5.95 -18.47
N GLU A 224 -22.35 6.64 -17.77
CA GLU A 224 -21.44 7.61 -18.37
C GLU A 224 -20.11 6.95 -18.74
N PRO A 225 -19.68 6.97 -20.02
CA PRO A 225 -18.46 6.32 -20.44
C PRO A 225 -17.22 7.14 -20.10
N TRP A 226 -16.20 6.48 -19.55
CA TRP A 226 -14.83 6.97 -19.53
C TRP A 226 -14.13 6.56 -20.82
N THR A 227 -13.86 7.52 -21.70
CA THR A 227 -13.17 7.29 -22.97
C THR A 227 -11.76 7.85 -22.94
N VAL A 228 -10.78 7.01 -23.28
CA VAL A 228 -9.41 7.42 -23.60
C VAL A 228 -9.22 7.26 -25.10
N ASP A 229 -9.06 8.38 -25.80
CA ASP A 229 -9.07 8.45 -27.26
C ASP A 229 -8.08 7.47 -27.91
N GLY A 230 -8.62 6.59 -28.75
CA GLY A 230 -7.84 5.57 -29.47
C GLY A 230 -7.34 4.42 -28.60
N GLN A 231 -7.72 4.36 -27.33
CA GLN A 231 -7.27 3.33 -26.39
C GLN A 231 -8.45 2.45 -25.95
N TRP A 232 -9.38 2.99 -25.16
CA TRP A 232 -10.52 2.25 -24.61
C TRP A 232 -11.70 3.14 -24.23
N ALA A 233 -12.84 2.50 -23.99
CA ALA A 233 -13.96 3.06 -23.25
C ALA A 233 -14.36 2.10 -22.12
N LEU A 234 -14.67 2.63 -20.93
CA LEU A 234 -15.19 1.89 -19.78
C LEU A 234 -16.47 2.57 -19.28
N THR A 235 -17.53 1.79 -19.05
CA THR A 235 -18.78 2.29 -18.47
C THR A 235 -19.21 1.39 -17.32
N ILE A 236 -19.48 1.97 -16.15
CA ILE A 236 -20.25 1.27 -15.11
C ILE A 236 -21.72 1.28 -15.54
N THR A 237 -22.30 0.11 -15.78
CA THR A 237 -23.64 -0.02 -16.37
C THR A 237 -24.72 -0.29 -15.33
N GLY A 238 -24.35 -0.78 -14.15
CA GLY A 238 -25.30 -1.08 -13.08
C GLY A 238 -24.64 -1.41 -11.76
N VAL A 239 -25.45 -1.39 -10.71
CA VAL A 239 -25.09 -1.88 -9.38
C VAL A 239 -26.32 -2.50 -8.73
N ARG A 240 -26.13 -3.59 -7.99
CA ARG A 240 -27.18 -4.18 -7.16
C ARG A 240 -26.60 -4.75 -5.86
N PRO A 241 -27.32 -4.64 -4.73
CA PRO A 241 -26.92 -5.35 -3.52
C PRO A 241 -27.09 -6.86 -3.70
N THR A 242 -26.30 -7.63 -2.96
CA THR A 242 -26.50 -9.08 -2.81
C THR A 242 -26.39 -9.50 -1.35
N ASP A 243 -27.22 -10.47 -0.98
CA ASP A 243 -27.17 -11.13 0.33
C ASP A 243 -26.20 -12.33 0.33
N GLU A 244 -25.62 -12.66 -0.84
CA GLU A 244 -24.62 -13.71 -0.94
C GLU A 244 -23.38 -13.36 -0.10
N ARG A 245 -22.92 -14.33 0.67
CA ARG A 245 -21.69 -14.25 1.45
C ARG A 245 -20.88 -15.52 1.22
N ASN A 246 -19.60 -15.33 0.97
CA ASN A 246 -18.64 -16.41 0.81
C ASN A 246 -18.17 -16.89 2.20
N GLU A 247 -18.42 -18.16 2.51
CA GLU A 247 -18.03 -18.77 3.80
C GLU A 247 -16.52 -18.95 3.95
N PHE A 248 -15.77 -18.87 2.85
CA PHE A 248 -14.32 -18.94 2.83
C PHE A 248 -13.66 -17.56 2.92
N GLU A 249 -14.45 -16.48 2.93
CA GLU A 249 -13.92 -15.14 3.11
C GLU A 249 -13.70 -14.80 4.58
N TYR A 250 -12.53 -14.24 4.88
CA TYR A 250 -12.18 -13.79 6.22
C TYR A 250 -12.79 -12.42 6.54
N ARG A 251 -13.08 -11.63 5.51
CA ARG A 251 -13.77 -10.35 5.66
C ARG A 251 -15.29 -10.55 5.61
N ASN A 252 -15.98 -9.85 6.50
CA ASN A 252 -17.45 -9.88 6.58
C ASN A 252 -18.00 -8.45 6.46
N PRO A 253 -18.15 -7.93 5.23
CA PRO A 253 -18.58 -6.55 5.03
C PRO A 253 -20.03 -6.37 5.45
N ALA A 254 -20.37 -5.15 5.87
CA ALA A 254 -21.75 -4.76 6.14
C ALA A 254 -22.65 -4.93 4.89
N ALA A 255 -22.14 -4.60 3.71
CA ALA A 255 -22.84 -4.79 2.44
C ALA A 255 -21.92 -5.35 1.34
N VAL A 256 -22.50 -6.15 0.46
CA VAL A 256 -21.87 -6.62 -0.78
C VAL A 256 -22.69 -6.12 -1.96
N TYR A 257 -22.01 -5.58 -2.96
CA TYR A 257 -22.61 -5.13 -4.21
C TYR A 257 -22.02 -5.90 -5.38
N VAL A 258 -22.86 -6.22 -6.36
CA VAL A 258 -22.40 -6.64 -7.68
C VAL A 258 -22.47 -5.43 -8.59
N VAL A 259 -21.33 -5.06 -9.15
CA VAL A 259 -21.15 -3.95 -10.07
C VAL A 259 -21.12 -4.53 -11.48
N ASP A 260 -22.03 -4.07 -12.34
CA ASP A 260 -22.05 -4.41 -13.76
C ASP A 260 -21.29 -3.32 -14.52
N TYR A 261 -20.39 -3.73 -15.42
CA TYR A 261 -19.62 -2.81 -16.24
C TYR A 261 -19.34 -3.38 -17.63
N GLU A 262 -19.00 -2.51 -18.56
CA GLU A 262 -18.57 -2.89 -19.89
C GLU A 262 -17.34 -2.09 -20.30
N TYR A 263 -16.44 -2.72 -21.05
CA TYR A 263 -15.32 -2.02 -21.64
C TYR A 263 -15.11 -2.43 -23.09
N THR A 264 -14.73 -1.46 -23.92
CA THR A 264 -14.49 -1.61 -25.35
C THR A 264 -13.03 -1.28 -25.65
N ASN A 265 -12.36 -2.16 -26.38
CA ASN A 265 -11.02 -1.88 -26.89
C ASN A 265 -11.12 -1.02 -28.15
N LEU A 266 -10.75 0.26 -28.06
CA LEU A 266 -10.81 1.20 -29.18
C LEU A 266 -9.52 1.22 -30.02
N GLY A 267 -8.46 0.58 -29.53
CA GLY A 267 -7.13 0.61 -30.14
C GLY A 267 -5.98 0.32 -29.17
N TYR A 268 -6.26 -0.07 -27.92
CA TYR A 268 -5.26 -0.52 -26.98
C TYR A 268 -4.63 -1.83 -27.45
N GLN A 269 -3.30 -1.82 -27.51
CA GLN A 269 -2.47 -2.99 -27.80
C GLN A 269 -1.26 -2.93 -26.87
N GLU A 270 -1.13 -3.91 -25.99
CA GLU A 270 0.08 -4.09 -25.21
C GLU A 270 0.95 -5.15 -25.88
N GLU A 271 2.22 -4.84 -26.13
CA GLU A 271 3.18 -5.85 -26.55
C GLU A 271 3.67 -6.59 -25.30
N ALA A 272 3.15 -7.80 -25.06
CA ALA A 272 3.83 -8.69 -24.13
C ALA A 272 5.06 -9.26 -24.82
N SER A 273 6.23 -8.82 -24.40
CA SER A 273 7.47 -9.54 -24.70
C SER A 273 7.57 -10.74 -23.77
N ASP A 274 7.41 -11.94 -24.31
CA ASP A 274 7.83 -13.12 -23.55
C ASP A 274 9.37 -13.22 -23.55
N MET A 275 9.92 -14.12 -22.71
CA MET A 275 11.37 -14.38 -22.68
C MET A 275 11.90 -15.02 -23.98
N SER A 276 11.02 -15.39 -24.92
CA SER A 276 11.39 -15.94 -26.23
C SER A 276 11.54 -14.87 -27.31
N GLY A 277 11.05 -13.65 -27.07
CA GLY A 277 11.15 -12.50 -27.98
C GLY A 277 10.06 -12.47 -29.04
N ASP A 278 9.04 -13.33 -28.94
CA ASP A 278 7.83 -13.27 -29.76
C ASP A 278 6.83 -12.34 -29.04
N SER A 279 6.50 -11.20 -29.66
CA SER A 279 5.44 -10.32 -29.16
C SER A 279 4.09 -10.84 -29.65
N GLU A 280 3.22 -11.21 -28.70
CA GLU A 280 1.80 -11.37 -28.99
C GLU A 280 1.09 -10.11 -28.49
N ASP A 281 0.28 -9.50 -29.36
CA ASP A 281 -0.61 -8.40 -28.97
C ASP A 281 -1.54 -8.90 -27.86
N VAL A 282 -1.35 -8.40 -26.65
CA VAL A 282 -2.27 -8.64 -25.55
C VAL A 282 -3.39 -7.62 -25.68
N GLY A 283 -4.62 -8.13 -25.79
CA GLY A 283 -5.81 -7.30 -25.85
C GLY A 283 -6.06 -6.52 -24.56
N LEU A 284 -7.14 -5.75 -24.53
CA LEU A 284 -7.53 -4.97 -23.37
C LEU A 284 -8.15 -5.88 -22.29
N PHE A 285 -7.74 -5.69 -21.04
CA PHE A 285 -8.37 -6.30 -19.86
C PHE A 285 -8.58 -5.22 -18.80
N MET A 286 -9.77 -5.15 -18.20
CA MET A 286 -10.09 -4.16 -17.19
C MET A 286 -10.89 -4.76 -16.03
N THR A 287 -10.54 -4.38 -14.80
CA THR A 287 -11.33 -4.61 -13.59
C THR A 287 -11.67 -3.27 -12.93
N VAL A 288 -12.63 -3.27 -12.01
CA VAL A 288 -13.16 -2.06 -11.36
C VAL A 288 -13.06 -2.12 -9.83
N ASP A 289 -12.28 -3.05 -9.30
CA ASP A 289 -12.15 -3.37 -7.88
C ASP A 289 -10.93 -2.77 -7.18
N SER A 290 -10.14 -1.95 -7.87
CA SER A 290 -8.84 -1.52 -7.37
C SER A 290 -8.91 -0.50 -6.22
N GLN A 291 -9.83 0.47 -6.30
CA GLN A 291 -10.01 1.50 -5.26
C GLN A 291 -11.49 1.78 -5.06
N ILE A 292 -12.05 1.12 -4.05
CA ILE A 292 -13.43 1.27 -3.62
C ILE A 292 -13.44 2.15 -2.37
N VAL A 293 -14.22 3.22 -2.37
CA VAL A 293 -14.38 4.10 -1.19
C VAL A 293 -15.86 4.22 -0.89
N ASP A 294 -16.28 3.78 0.28
CA ASP A 294 -17.68 3.83 0.71
C ASP A 294 -18.13 5.26 1.08
N SER A 295 -19.43 5.40 1.37
CA SER A 295 -20.04 6.69 1.70
C SER A 295 -19.45 7.40 2.94
N ALA A 296 -18.77 6.67 3.83
CA ALA A 296 -18.10 7.24 5.00
C ALA A 296 -16.64 7.61 4.72
N GLY A 297 -16.12 7.34 3.52
CA GLY A 297 -14.73 7.56 3.17
C GLY A 297 -13.81 6.40 3.56
N LEU A 298 -14.36 5.23 3.90
CA LEU A 298 -13.57 4.03 4.17
C LEU A 298 -13.30 3.24 2.90
N MET A 299 -12.11 2.64 2.83
CA MET A 299 -11.80 1.66 1.79
C MET A 299 -12.75 0.47 1.88
N GLY A 300 -13.45 0.21 0.78
CA GLY A 300 -14.03 -1.09 0.48
C GLY A 300 -13.00 -1.99 -0.21
N TYR A 301 -13.45 -3.14 -0.72
CA TYR A 301 -12.53 -4.13 -1.29
C TYR A 301 -13.21 -5.06 -2.29
N SER A 302 -12.40 -5.65 -3.16
CA SER A 302 -12.82 -6.77 -4.02
C SER A 302 -13.32 -7.92 -3.15
N TYR A 303 -14.51 -8.42 -3.44
CA TYR A 303 -15.15 -9.49 -2.67
C TYR A 303 -15.32 -10.72 -3.54
N ALA A 304 -14.86 -11.88 -3.06
CA ALA A 304 -14.98 -13.14 -3.78
C ALA A 304 -16.44 -13.68 -3.78
N GLY A 305 -17.34 -13.01 -4.48
CA GLY A 305 -18.73 -13.41 -4.69
C GLY A 305 -18.99 -14.07 -6.04
N THR A 306 -20.19 -14.62 -6.24
CA THR A 306 -20.58 -15.18 -7.54
C THR A 306 -20.93 -14.08 -8.54
N VAL A 307 -20.31 -14.13 -9.71
CA VAL A 307 -20.62 -13.29 -10.87
C VAL A 307 -21.11 -14.14 -12.05
N GLU A 308 -21.96 -13.56 -12.89
CA GLU A 308 -22.50 -14.18 -14.10
C GLU A 308 -21.59 -13.95 -15.32
N SER A 309 -20.72 -12.95 -15.28
CA SER A 309 -19.81 -12.61 -16.37
C SER A 309 -18.49 -12.08 -15.81
N SER A 310 -17.39 -12.71 -16.19
CA SER A 310 -16.04 -12.31 -15.75
C SER A 310 -15.37 -11.42 -16.80
N PRO A 311 -14.43 -10.55 -16.39
CA PRO A 311 -13.61 -9.81 -17.36
C PRO A 311 -12.73 -10.75 -18.18
N GLU A 312 -12.57 -10.42 -19.46
CA GLU A 312 -11.78 -11.18 -20.43
C GLU A 312 -10.84 -10.25 -21.23
N ILE A 313 -9.70 -10.77 -21.68
CA ILE A 313 -8.84 -10.05 -22.62
C ILE A 313 -9.56 -9.94 -23.96
N ILE A 314 -9.78 -8.73 -24.47
CA ILE A 314 -10.50 -8.49 -25.74
C ILE A 314 -9.62 -7.79 -26.80
N PRO A 315 -9.67 -8.24 -28.07
CA PRO A 315 -8.93 -7.61 -29.15
C PRO A 315 -9.54 -6.25 -29.54
N VAL A 316 -8.79 -5.46 -30.32
CA VAL A 316 -9.23 -4.15 -30.81
C VAL A 316 -10.55 -4.27 -31.59
N GLY A 317 -11.52 -3.43 -31.24
CA GLY A 317 -12.85 -3.37 -31.84
C GLY A 317 -13.92 -4.16 -31.10
N GLU A 318 -13.54 -4.99 -30.11
CA GLU A 318 -14.48 -5.80 -29.33
C GLU A 318 -14.89 -5.13 -28.02
N THR A 319 -15.97 -5.64 -27.41
CA THR A 319 -16.51 -5.20 -26.12
C THR A 319 -16.69 -6.39 -25.19
N CYS A 320 -16.30 -6.22 -23.92
CA CYS A 320 -16.56 -7.16 -22.84
C CYS A 320 -17.65 -6.60 -21.92
N HIS A 321 -18.56 -7.46 -21.47
CA HIS A 321 -19.46 -7.17 -20.35
C HIS A 321 -19.01 -8.03 -19.17
N ALA A 322 -18.79 -7.40 -18.03
CA ALA A 322 -18.23 -8.05 -16.86
C ALA A 322 -18.94 -7.58 -15.59
N GLN A 323 -18.75 -8.36 -14.53
CA GLN A 323 -19.26 -8.11 -13.22
C GLN A 323 -18.14 -8.26 -12.19
N GLU A 324 -18.23 -7.45 -11.14
CA GLU A 324 -17.31 -7.50 -10.02
C GLU A 324 -18.10 -7.42 -8.71
N CYS A 325 -17.69 -8.21 -7.72
CA CYS A 325 -18.29 -8.17 -6.39
C CYS A 325 -17.42 -7.30 -5.50
N ILE A 326 -18.02 -6.38 -4.75
CA ILE A 326 -17.30 -5.51 -3.82
C ILE A 326 -17.94 -5.54 -2.43
N GLY A 327 -17.12 -5.44 -1.39
CA GLY A 327 -17.52 -5.33 0.00
C GLY A 327 -17.30 -3.92 0.55
N VAL A 328 -18.24 -3.41 1.33
CA VAL A 328 -18.11 -2.12 2.05
C VAL A 328 -18.63 -2.22 3.48
N GLU A 329 -18.08 -1.37 4.35
CA GLU A 329 -18.47 -1.29 5.76
C GLU A 329 -19.67 -0.35 6.00
N ASN A 330 -19.89 0.62 5.11
CA ASN A 330 -21.04 1.52 5.15
C ASN A 330 -21.92 1.33 3.92
N PRO A 331 -23.06 0.62 4.04
CA PRO A 331 -23.99 0.41 2.94
C PRO A 331 -24.48 1.75 2.35
N GLY A 332 -24.53 1.84 1.03
CA GLY A 332 -24.98 3.02 0.31
C GLY A 332 -24.13 3.28 -0.92
N ASP A 333 -24.13 4.54 -1.36
CA ASP A 333 -23.31 5.01 -2.47
C ASP A 333 -21.81 4.81 -2.18
N PHE A 334 -21.03 4.60 -3.23
CA PHE A 334 -19.59 4.45 -3.14
C PHE A 334 -18.90 5.02 -4.38
N ARG A 335 -17.60 5.20 -4.28
CA ARG A 335 -16.73 5.62 -5.38
C ARG A 335 -15.88 4.44 -5.82
N LEU A 336 -15.71 4.28 -7.13
CA LEU A 336 -14.74 3.37 -7.74
C LEU A 336 -13.72 4.19 -8.50
N THR A 337 -12.44 4.03 -8.23
CA THR A 337 -11.39 4.62 -9.04
C THR A 337 -10.68 3.53 -9.83
N VAL A 338 -10.67 3.68 -11.14
CA VAL A 338 -9.98 2.79 -12.07
C VAL A 338 -8.79 3.53 -12.64
N SER A 339 -7.63 2.89 -12.64
CA SER A 339 -6.41 3.41 -13.25
C SER A 339 -5.76 2.37 -14.15
N MET A 340 -5.24 2.82 -15.29
CA MET A 340 -4.61 1.96 -16.29
C MET A 340 -3.61 2.78 -17.11
N TYR A 341 -2.49 2.17 -17.51
CA TYR A 341 -1.53 2.81 -18.41
C TYR A 341 -1.99 2.66 -19.85
N ASP A 342 -1.97 3.76 -20.61
CA ASP A 342 -2.17 3.72 -22.05
C ASP A 342 -0.92 3.24 -22.80
N THR A 343 -1.03 3.04 -24.12
CA THR A 343 0.09 2.57 -24.95
C THR A 343 1.26 3.56 -25.04
N THR A 344 1.11 4.79 -24.54
CA THR A 344 2.21 5.76 -24.41
C THR A 344 2.97 5.65 -23.08
N GLY A 345 2.49 4.78 -22.17
CA GLY A 345 2.97 4.70 -20.80
C GLY A 345 2.41 5.80 -19.90
N THR A 346 1.38 6.52 -20.34
CA THR A 346 0.71 7.53 -19.50
C THR A 346 -0.35 6.85 -18.66
N LYS A 347 -0.29 7.05 -17.34
CA LYS A 347 -1.31 6.56 -16.41
C LYS A 347 -2.58 7.38 -16.58
N GLN A 348 -3.65 6.72 -16.99
CA GLN A 348 -4.98 7.27 -17.08
C GLN A 348 -5.76 6.82 -15.83
N ARG A 349 -6.59 7.71 -15.28
CA ARG A 349 -7.39 7.43 -14.09
C ARG A 349 -8.75 8.08 -14.20
N GLN A 350 -9.79 7.38 -13.76
CA GLN A 350 -11.14 7.93 -13.64
C GLN A 350 -11.83 7.40 -12.39
N THR A 351 -12.55 8.30 -11.72
CA THR A 351 -13.41 7.95 -10.60
C THR A 351 -14.87 7.95 -11.04
N PHE A 352 -15.61 6.91 -10.65
CA PHE A 352 -17.04 6.77 -10.82
C PHE A 352 -17.72 6.96 -9.46
N LEU A 353 -18.80 7.74 -9.43
CA LEU A 353 -19.71 7.82 -8.30
C LEU A 353 -20.88 6.86 -8.57
N VAL A 354 -20.87 5.72 -7.90
CA VAL A 354 -21.85 4.66 -8.08
C VAL A 354 -22.96 4.84 -7.05
N LYS A 355 -24.14 5.23 -7.52
CA LYS A 355 -25.31 5.42 -6.67
C LYS A 355 -26.11 4.14 -6.55
N VAL A 356 -26.33 3.69 -5.33
CA VAL A 356 -27.14 2.51 -5.04
C VAL A 356 -28.59 2.95 -4.90
N GLY A 357 -29.43 2.50 -5.84
CA GLY A 357 -30.82 2.95 -6.00
C GLY A 357 -31.83 2.39 -5.01
#